data_AF-A0AAJ4MKJ4-F1
#
_entry.id   AF-A0AAJ4MKJ4-F1
#
_cell.length_a   1.000
_cell.length_b   1.000
_cell.length_c   1.000
_cell.angle_alpha   90.00
_cell.angle_beta   90.00
_cell.angle_gamma   90.00
#
_symmetry.space_group_name_H-M   'P 1'
#
loop_
_entity.id
_entity.type
_entity.pdbx_description
1 polymer ?
#
loop_
_entity_poly.entity_id
_entity_poly.type
_entity_poly.pdbx_seq_one_letter_code
_entity_poly.pdbx_strand_id
1 'polypeptide(L)'
;MIGDKDTGDEDAKIIDTSEPIDPTDTVNSNRTNQVEDTSTVVVDVKGEVNKPGVYELEVEDRVIDAIEVAGGFTKNADESQVNLAQKVQDEMVISVADSESDYSSSLSGTETNEKLRINQASVEEIESLSGIGPAKAEAIVRYREENGPFTTIDDLLNVSGIGEKTIEVFQEEIQIP
;
A
#
# COMPACT_ATOMS: atom_id res chain seq x y z
N MET A 1 -44.75 16.52 75.41
CA MET A 1 -44.09 17.06 74.20
C MET A 1 -45.00 16.70 73.03
N ILE A 2 -45.68 17.61 72.32
CA ILE A 2 -45.25 18.79 71.52
C ILE A 2 -44.37 18.40 70.33
N GLY A 3 -44.83 18.74 69.11
CA GLY A 3 -44.09 18.79 67.85
C GLY A 3 -44.53 17.70 66.85
N ASP A 4 -45.58 17.84 66.04
CA ASP A 4 -45.90 18.79 64.94
C ASP A 4 -45.00 18.70 63.69
N LYS A 5 -45.72 18.58 62.55
CA LYS A 5 -45.40 18.85 61.14
C LYS A 5 -44.75 17.72 60.33
N ASP A 6 -45.45 17.03 59.43
CA ASP A 6 -46.36 17.43 58.33
C ASP A 6 -45.65 17.94 57.07
N THR A 7 -46.18 17.49 55.92
CA THR A 7 -46.05 17.95 54.53
C THR A 7 -44.72 17.74 53.78
N GLY A 8 -44.72 17.33 52.51
CA GLY A 8 -45.78 17.17 51.50
C GLY A 8 -45.39 16.08 50.49
N ASP A 9 -46.35 15.31 49.99
CA ASP A 9 -47.24 15.62 48.85
C ASP A 9 -46.54 15.41 47.51
N GLU A 10 -46.95 14.37 46.79
CA GLU A 10 -47.29 14.49 45.37
C GLU A 10 -48.41 13.46 45.09
N ASP A 11 -49.54 14.01 44.67
CA ASP A 11 -50.85 13.41 44.55
C ASP A 11 -51.02 12.39 43.42
N ALA A 12 -52.12 11.66 43.55
CA ALA A 12 -52.79 10.76 42.62
C ALA A 12 -52.94 11.26 41.18
N LYS A 13 -53.39 10.36 40.28
CA LYS A 13 -54.73 10.40 39.63
C LYS A 13 -54.78 9.55 38.33
N ILE A 14 -55.42 8.37 38.38
CA ILE A 14 -56.73 8.02 37.79
C ILE A 14 -56.72 7.52 36.33
N ILE A 15 -57.32 6.34 36.22
CA ILE A 15 -57.94 5.58 35.13
C ILE A 15 -58.83 6.39 34.16
N ASP A 16 -58.99 5.85 32.95
CA ASP A 16 -60.23 5.76 32.15
C ASP A 16 -60.32 6.54 30.82
N THR A 17 -60.34 5.75 29.74
CA THR A 17 -61.12 5.82 28.48
C THR A 17 -61.55 7.17 27.89
N SER A 18 -60.96 7.50 26.73
CA SER A 18 -61.69 8.10 25.61
C SER A 18 -60.93 7.91 24.28
N GLU A 19 -61.44 7.06 23.40
CA GLU A 19 -61.21 7.14 21.94
C GLU A 19 -61.67 8.53 21.43
N PRO A 20 -61.03 9.06 20.38
CA PRO A 20 -61.54 8.78 19.03
C PRO A 20 -60.44 8.45 18.01
N ILE A 21 -60.76 7.47 17.17
CA ILE A 21 -60.19 7.25 15.85
C ILE A 21 -60.34 8.51 14.96
N ASP A 22 -59.26 8.92 14.30
CA ASP A 22 -59.34 9.77 13.10
C ASP A 22 -58.51 9.14 11.97
N PRO A 23 -59.11 8.85 10.79
CA PRO A 23 -58.49 8.10 9.72
C PRO A 23 -57.94 9.04 8.66
N THR A 24 -56.62 9.04 8.46
CA THR A 24 -56.06 9.52 7.18
C THR A 24 -54.76 8.80 6.85
N ASP A 25 -54.79 8.24 5.64
CA ASP A 25 -53.67 7.91 4.76
C ASP A 25 -52.77 6.70 5.09
N THR A 26 -53.33 5.53 4.74
CA THR A 26 -52.76 4.63 3.72
C THR A 26 -51.46 5.12 3.07
N VAL A 27 -50.31 4.48 3.36
CA VAL A 27 -49.38 4.05 2.31
C VAL A 27 -48.72 2.72 2.70
N ASN A 28 -49.27 1.69 2.07
CA ASN A 28 -48.63 0.45 1.67
C ASN A 28 -47.26 0.72 1.00
N SER A 29 -46.16 0.10 1.44
CA SER A 29 -45.09 -0.31 0.52
C SER A 29 -44.08 -1.25 1.16
N ASN A 30 -44.22 -2.50 0.75
CA ASN A 30 -43.13 -3.35 0.27
C ASN A 30 -42.09 -3.83 1.29
N ARG A 31 -42.28 -5.10 1.66
CA ARG A 31 -41.18 -6.07 1.82
C ARG A 31 -40.41 -6.14 0.50
N THR A 32 -39.58 -5.14 0.21
CA THR A 32 -38.54 -5.26 -0.81
C THR A 32 -37.50 -6.19 -0.24
N ASN A 33 -37.46 -7.39 -0.81
CA ASN A 33 -36.28 -8.21 -0.96
C ASN A 33 -35.15 -7.28 -1.43
N GLN A 34 -34.38 -6.71 -0.49
CA GLN A 34 -33.16 -6.02 -0.84
C GLN A 34 -32.20 -7.13 -1.24
N VAL A 35 -32.04 -7.30 -2.54
CA VAL A 35 -30.83 -7.87 -3.09
C VAL A 35 -29.77 -6.88 -2.61
N GLU A 36 -29.11 -7.21 -1.51
CA GLU A 36 -27.87 -6.54 -1.13
C GLU A 36 -27.00 -6.65 -2.38
N ASP A 37 -26.78 -5.54 -3.09
CA ASP A 37 -25.78 -5.45 -4.14
C ASP A 37 -24.42 -5.56 -3.44
N THR A 38 -24.08 -6.76 -2.95
CA THR A 38 -22.75 -7.10 -2.44
C THR A 38 -21.86 -7.19 -3.66
N SER A 39 -21.39 -6.04 -4.14
CA SER A 39 -20.31 -6.01 -5.11
C SER A 39 -19.09 -6.65 -4.45
N THR A 40 -18.74 -7.84 -4.91
CA THR A 40 -17.52 -8.53 -4.51
C THR A 40 -16.34 -8.01 -5.32
N VAL A 41 -15.15 -8.11 -4.75
CA VAL A 41 -13.88 -7.74 -5.36
C VAL A 41 -12.91 -8.91 -5.26
N VAL A 42 -12.07 -9.05 -6.27
CA VAL A 42 -11.05 -10.11 -6.31
C VAL A 42 -9.69 -9.51 -6.00
N VAL A 43 -9.03 -10.06 -4.97
CA VAL A 43 -7.76 -9.55 -4.45
C VAL A 43 -6.72 -10.67 -4.43
N ASP A 44 -5.50 -10.37 -4.84
CA ASP A 44 -4.35 -11.29 -4.83
C ASP A 44 -3.48 -11.03 -3.61
N VAL A 45 -3.38 -11.99 -2.68
CA VAL A 45 -2.59 -11.88 -1.45
C VAL A 45 -1.33 -12.74 -1.56
N LYS A 46 -0.16 -12.10 -1.43
CA LYS A 46 1.16 -12.70 -1.63
C LYS A 46 2.10 -12.45 -0.45
N GLY A 47 3.17 -13.24 -0.41
CA GLY A 47 4.28 -13.07 0.54
C GLY A 47 4.03 -13.80 1.87
N GLU A 48 4.42 -13.16 2.97
CA GLU A 48 4.42 -13.75 4.32
C GLU A 48 3.03 -13.82 4.97
N VAL A 49 2.12 -14.53 4.30
CA VAL A 49 0.81 -14.96 4.82
C VAL A 49 0.72 -16.49 4.82
N ASN A 50 -0.12 -17.07 5.69
CA ASN A 50 -0.20 -18.53 5.84
C ASN A 50 -0.71 -19.25 4.59
N LYS A 51 -1.58 -18.61 3.80
CA LYS A 51 -2.11 -19.14 2.55
C LYS A 51 -2.12 -18.04 1.48
N PRO A 52 -1.01 -17.84 0.75
CA PRO A 52 -1.01 -16.94 -0.39
C PRO A 52 -1.98 -17.43 -1.47
N GLY A 53 -2.63 -16.52 -2.16
CA GLY A 53 -3.62 -16.84 -3.19
C GLY A 53 -4.56 -15.69 -3.52
N VAL A 54 -5.50 -15.97 -4.41
CA VAL A 54 -6.53 -15.03 -4.84
C VAL A 54 -7.81 -15.28 -4.06
N TYR A 55 -8.41 -14.22 -3.53
CA TYR A 55 -9.58 -14.27 -2.66
C TYR A 55 -10.67 -13.34 -3.17
N GLU A 56 -11.92 -13.76 -2.98
CA GLU A 56 -13.11 -12.95 -3.24
C GLU A 56 -13.59 -12.37 -1.91
N LEU A 57 -13.69 -11.04 -1.83
CA LEU A 57 -14.02 -10.24 -0.64
C LEU A 57 -15.15 -9.27 -0.96
N GLU A 58 -15.78 -8.68 0.04
CA GLU A 58 -16.76 -7.62 -0.16
C GLU A 58 -16.06 -6.28 -0.43
N VAL A 59 -16.64 -5.39 -1.25
CA VAL A 59 -16.03 -4.08 -1.57
C VAL A 59 -15.80 -3.19 -0.33
N GLU A 60 -16.51 -3.45 0.76
CA GLU A 60 -16.37 -2.71 2.02
C GLU A 60 -15.29 -3.30 2.95
N ASP A 61 -14.78 -4.49 2.64
CA ASP A 61 -13.72 -5.14 3.39
C ASP A 61 -12.41 -4.34 3.30
N ARG A 62 -11.53 -4.60 4.25
CA ARG A 62 -10.20 -3.99 4.35
C ARG A 62 -9.12 -5.01 4.11
N VAL A 63 -7.90 -4.51 3.95
CA VAL A 63 -6.69 -5.32 3.79
C VAL A 63 -6.51 -6.30 4.95
N ILE A 64 -6.89 -5.92 6.18
CA ILE A 64 -6.86 -6.85 7.33
C ILE A 64 -7.76 -8.06 7.10
N ASP A 65 -8.97 -7.86 6.58
CA ASP A 65 -9.94 -8.94 6.33
C ASP A 65 -9.42 -9.90 5.26
N ALA A 66 -8.81 -9.36 4.19
CA ALA A 66 -8.13 -10.15 3.16
C ALA A 66 -7.00 -11.02 3.71
N ILE A 67 -6.19 -10.47 4.64
CA ILE A 67 -5.09 -11.21 5.27
C ILE A 67 -5.63 -12.28 6.23
N GLU A 68 -6.71 -12.00 6.97
CA GLU A 68 -7.37 -12.98 7.82
C GLU A 68 -7.94 -14.15 7.00
N VAL A 69 -8.57 -13.87 5.86
CA VAL A 69 -9.05 -14.89 4.91
C VAL A 69 -7.88 -15.72 4.37
N ALA A 70 -6.73 -15.09 4.11
CA ALA A 70 -5.47 -15.76 3.77
C ALA A 70 -4.83 -16.55 4.94
N GLY A 71 -5.51 -16.66 6.08
CA GLY A 71 -5.05 -17.41 7.24
C GLY A 71 -4.12 -16.62 8.16
N GLY A 72 -4.04 -15.31 8.01
CA GLY A 72 -3.20 -14.42 8.81
C GLY A 72 -1.73 -14.39 8.38
N PHE A 73 -0.97 -13.54 9.07
CA PHE A 73 0.47 -13.39 8.89
C PHE A 73 1.26 -14.64 9.30
N THR A 74 2.40 -14.88 8.66
CA THR A 74 3.41 -15.82 9.18
C THR A 74 4.21 -15.14 10.30
N LYS A 75 5.01 -15.92 11.04
CA LYS A 75 5.91 -15.40 12.08
C LYS A 75 7.02 -14.46 11.56
N ASN A 76 7.27 -14.48 10.26
CA ASN A 76 8.31 -13.69 9.62
C ASN A 76 7.73 -12.44 8.96
N ALA A 77 6.42 -12.24 8.96
CA ALA A 77 5.79 -11.12 8.28
C ALA A 77 6.20 -9.77 8.88
N ASP A 78 6.50 -8.80 8.02
CA ASP A 78 6.56 -7.39 8.42
C ASP A 78 5.21 -6.71 8.19
N GLU A 79 4.41 -6.67 9.25
CA GLU A 79 3.10 -6.03 9.26
C GLU A 79 3.19 -4.51 9.06
N SER A 80 4.34 -3.88 9.35
CA SER A 80 4.50 -2.42 9.30
C SER A 80 4.45 -1.84 7.88
N GLN A 81 4.72 -2.67 6.86
CA GLN A 81 4.73 -2.28 5.45
C GLN A 81 3.33 -2.31 4.81
N VAL A 82 2.31 -2.75 5.53
CA VAL A 82 0.96 -2.95 5.00
C VAL A 82 -0.03 -2.00 5.68
N ASN A 83 -0.77 -1.24 4.87
CA ASN A 83 -1.87 -0.43 5.40
C ASN A 83 -3.11 -1.30 5.64
N LEU A 84 -3.17 -1.94 6.80
CA LEU A 84 -4.27 -2.84 7.21
C LEU A 84 -5.65 -2.17 7.22
N ALA A 85 -5.70 -0.85 7.39
CA ALA A 85 -6.94 -0.08 7.39
C ALA A 85 -7.42 0.28 5.97
N GLN A 86 -6.64 0.03 4.92
CA GLN A 86 -7.06 0.34 3.56
C GLN A 86 -8.23 -0.55 3.15
N LYS A 87 -9.23 0.01 2.46
CA LYS A 87 -10.29 -0.78 1.81
C LYS A 87 -9.72 -1.58 0.64
N VAL A 88 -10.23 -2.78 0.43
CA VAL A 88 -9.89 -3.56 -0.75
C VAL A 88 -10.57 -2.99 -2.00
N GLN A 89 -9.98 -3.24 -3.15
CA GLN A 89 -10.52 -2.87 -4.45
C GLN A 89 -10.32 -4.06 -5.39
N ASP A 90 -11.12 -4.11 -6.45
CA ASP A 90 -10.96 -5.16 -7.46
C ASP A 90 -9.58 -5.09 -8.11
N GLU A 91 -9.03 -6.26 -8.44
CA GLU A 91 -7.68 -6.44 -8.99
C GLU A 91 -6.54 -5.97 -8.07
N MET A 92 -6.82 -5.65 -6.80
CA MET A 92 -5.79 -5.24 -5.84
C MET A 92 -4.82 -6.39 -5.55
N VAL A 93 -3.53 -6.06 -5.43
CA VAL A 93 -2.50 -6.99 -4.97
C VAL A 93 -2.02 -6.54 -3.59
N ILE A 94 -2.12 -7.42 -2.60
CA ILE A 94 -1.59 -7.23 -1.25
C ILE A 94 -0.32 -8.06 -1.13
N SER A 95 0.81 -7.40 -0.91
CA SER A 95 2.10 -8.07 -0.71
C SER A 95 2.55 -7.89 0.73
N VAL A 96 2.76 -9.01 1.42
CA VAL A 96 3.30 -9.02 2.78
C VAL A 96 4.79 -9.37 2.74
N ALA A 97 5.57 -8.44 3.24
CA ALA A 97 7.02 -8.48 3.37
C ALA A 97 7.52 -9.53 4.36
N ASP A 98 8.73 -10.09 4.16
CA ASP A 98 9.48 -10.74 5.24
C ASP A 98 10.23 -9.66 6.05
N SER A 99 10.11 -9.71 7.37
CA SER A 99 10.75 -8.81 8.34
C SER A 99 12.27 -8.93 8.40
N GLU A 100 12.83 -10.06 7.95
CA GLU A 100 14.26 -10.27 7.77
C GLU A 100 14.71 -10.08 6.32
N SER A 101 13.78 -9.82 5.38
CA SER A 101 14.20 -9.34 4.06
C SER A 101 14.70 -7.91 4.23
N ASP A 102 16.02 -7.74 4.18
CA ASP A 102 16.65 -6.45 3.99
C ASP A 102 16.03 -5.82 2.74
N TYR A 103 15.08 -4.92 2.94
CA TYR A 103 14.53 -4.05 1.91
C TYR A 103 15.61 -3.05 1.47
N SER A 104 16.68 -3.56 0.83
CA SER A 104 17.28 -2.82 -0.28
C SER A 104 16.14 -2.63 -1.27
N SER A 105 15.67 -1.39 -1.36
CA SER A 105 14.52 -0.96 -2.15
C SER A 105 14.71 -1.33 -3.62
N SER A 106 14.33 -2.56 -3.97
CA SER A 106 14.19 -3.00 -5.34
C SER A 106 12.72 -2.83 -5.68
N LEU A 107 12.40 -1.63 -6.14
CA LEU A 107 11.25 -1.38 -7.00
C LEU A 107 11.30 -2.44 -8.11
N SER A 108 10.55 -3.53 -7.94
CA SER A 108 10.30 -4.48 -9.01
C SER A 108 9.23 -3.88 -9.92
N GLY A 109 9.63 -2.85 -10.65
CA GLY A 109 9.01 -2.46 -11.90
C GLY A 109 9.63 -3.34 -12.98
N THR A 110 8.84 -4.28 -13.47
CA THR A 110 8.82 -4.77 -14.85
C THR A 110 10.14 -4.77 -15.63
N GLU A 111 10.61 -5.99 -15.90
CA GLU A 111 11.50 -6.36 -17.01
C GLU A 111 11.25 -5.56 -18.30
N THR A 112 11.87 -4.38 -18.43
CA THR A 112 12.05 -3.65 -19.69
C THR A 112 13.36 -2.87 -19.62
N ASN A 113 14.51 -3.51 -19.88
CA ASN A 113 15.80 -2.83 -20.17
C ASN A 113 15.97 -1.49 -19.43
N GLU A 114 15.83 -1.48 -18.10
CA GLU A 114 15.89 -0.23 -17.35
C GLU A 114 17.34 0.21 -17.29
N LYS A 115 17.66 1.18 -18.12
CA LYS A 115 18.92 1.91 -18.12
C LYS A 115 19.36 2.24 -16.70
N LEU A 116 20.58 1.86 -16.36
CA LEU A 116 21.19 2.09 -15.05
C LEU A 116 21.33 3.60 -14.77
N ARG A 117 20.82 4.06 -13.62
CA ARG A 117 20.94 5.46 -13.18
C ARG A 117 22.37 5.76 -12.74
N ILE A 118 23.21 6.28 -13.63
CA ILE A 118 24.65 6.43 -13.38
C ILE A 118 24.98 7.35 -12.19
N ASN A 119 24.11 8.31 -11.89
CA ASN A 119 24.26 9.24 -10.76
C ASN A 119 23.96 8.60 -9.39
N GLN A 120 23.27 7.46 -9.37
CA GLN A 120 22.84 6.77 -8.14
C GLN A 120 23.40 5.36 -8.00
N ALA A 121 23.87 4.76 -9.10
CA ALA A 121 24.39 3.40 -9.12
C ALA A 121 25.61 3.21 -8.23
N SER A 122 25.73 2.06 -7.59
CA SER A 122 26.91 1.61 -6.87
C SER A 122 28.05 1.21 -7.83
N VAL A 123 29.25 1.01 -7.29
CA VAL A 123 30.40 0.54 -8.08
C VAL A 123 30.10 -0.81 -8.74
N GLU A 124 29.45 -1.72 -8.02
CA GLU A 124 29.12 -3.07 -8.50
C GLU A 124 28.10 -3.03 -9.65
N GLU A 125 27.08 -2.17 -9.54
CA GLU A 125 26.11 -1.97 -10.61
C GLU A 125 26.76 -1.37 -11.86
N ILE A 126 27.68 -0.42 -11.70
CA ILE A 126 28.41 0.20 -12.81
C ILE A 126 29.38 -0.81 -13.46
N GLU A 127 29.97 -1.71 -12.67
CA GLU A 127 30.84 -2.78 -13.18
C GLU A 127 30.08 -3.79 -14.05
N SER A 128 28.76 -3.95 -13.83
CA SER A 128 27.94 -4.84 -14.66
C SER A 128 27.77 -4.35 -16.11
N LEU A 129 28.10 -3.09 -16.40
CA LEU A 129 28.01 -2.49 -17.73
C LEU A 129 29.03 -3.09 -18.70
N SER A 130 28.61 -3.26 -19.95
CA SER A 130 29.47 -3.81 -21.00
C SER A 130 30.71 -2.93 -21.23
N GLY A 131 31.92 -3.50 -21.06
CA GLY A 131 33.19 -2.78 -21.29
C GLY A 131 33.65 -1.89 -20.13
N ILE A 132 32.92 -1.92 -19.00
CA ILE A 132 33.34 -1.37 -17.72
C ILE A 132 33.93 -2.50 -16.86
N GLY A 133 34.95 -2.16 -16.09
CA GLY A 133 35.53 -3.05 -15.09
C GLY A 133 35.82 -2.27 -13.82
N PRO A 134 36.32 -2.92 -12.75
CA PRO A 134 36.42 -2.34 -11.42
C PRO A 134 37.04 -0.94 -11.39
N ALA A 135 38.20 -0.78 -12.04
CA ALA A 135 38.93 0.50 -12.06
C ALA A 135 38.15 1.64 -12.75
N LYS A 136 37.35 1.33 -13.77
CA LYS A 136 36.53 2.32 -14.48
C LYS A 136 35.27 2.66 -13.68
N ALA A 137 34.64 1.66 -13.07
CA ALA A 137 33.47 1.86 -12.21
C ALA A 137 33.81 2.77 -11.02
N GLU A 138 34.92 2.48 -10.34
CA GLU A 138 35.45 3.33 -9.26
C GLU A 138 35.74 4.76 -9.75
N ALA A 139 36.30 4.92 -10.95
CA ALA A 139 36.59 6.23 -11.51
C ALA A 139 35.31 7.06 -11.76
N ILE A 140 34.23 6.42 -12.22
CA ILE A 140 32.93 7.07 -12.45
C ILE A 140 32.35 7.57 -11.11
N VAL A 141 32.33 6.70 -10.08
CA VAL A 141 31.82 7.05 -8.75
C VAL A 141 32.64 8.18 -8.13
N ARG A 142 33.97 8.07 -8.16
CA ARG A 142 34.85 9.13 -7.65
C ARG A 142 34.63 10.45 -8.39
N TYR A 143 34.50 10.42 -9.71
CA TYR A 143 34.29 11.64 -10.48
C TYR A 143 33.02 12.36 -10.05
N ARG A 144 31.89 11.65 -9.89
CA ARG A 144 30.63 12.27 -9.47
C ARG A 144 30.64 12.77 -8.03
N GLU A 145 31.43 12.16 -7.16
CA GLU A 145 31.61 12.61 -5.78
C GLU A 145 32.45 13.89 -5.70
N GLU A 146 33.47 14.02 -6.55
CA GLU A 146 34.38 15.17 -6.57
C GLU A 146 33.85 16.35 -7.41
N ASN A 147 33.19 16.06 -8.53
CA ASN A 147 32.79 17.06 -9.54
C ASN A 147 31.27 17.29 -9.57
N GLY A 148 30.50 16.47 -8.88
CA GLY A 148 29.04 16.48 -8.90
C GLY A 148 28.43 15.53 -9.92
N PRO A 149 27.09 15.41 -9.94
CA PRO A 149 26.39 14.46 -10.82
C PRO A 149 26.64 14.78 -12.29
N PHE A 150 26.62 13.73 -13.13
CA PHE A 150 26.63 13.87 -14.58
C PHE A 150 25.30 14.50 -15.03
N THR A 151 25.37 15.39 -16.02
CA THR A 151 24.20 16.03 -16.64
C THR A 151 24.00 15.57 -18.08
N THR A 152 25.09 15.19 -18.74
CA THR A 152 25.11 14.72 -20.11
C THR A 152 25.99 13.49 -20.25
N ILE A 153 25.80 12.71 -21.33
CA ILE A 153 26.63 11.54 -21.62
C ILE A 153 28.08 11.97 -21.85
N ASP A 154 28.30 13.14 -22.44
CA ASP A 154 29.62 13.69 -22.71
C ASP A 154 30.40 13.99 -21.42
N ASP A 155 29.72 14.23 -20.30
CA ASP A 155 30.39 14.45 -19.00
C ASP A 155 31.19 13.21 -18.57
N LEU A 156 30.82 12.01 -19.04
CA LEU A 156 31.56 10.77 -18.78
C LEU A 156 32.94 10.76 -19.45
N LEU A 157 33.19 11.58 -20.47
CA LEU A 157 34.52 11.73 -21.08
C LEU A 157 35.53 12.40 -20.14
N ASN A 158 35.05 13.11 -19.11
CA ASN A 158 35.92 13.69 -18.09
C ASN A 158 36.40 12.66 -17.06
N VAL A 159 35.84 11.44 -17.09
CA VAL A 159 36.23 10.36 -16.18
C VAL A 159 37.51 9.69 -16.69
N SER A 160 38.50 9.60 -15.82
CA SER A 160 39.78 8.95 -16.15
C SER A 160 39.56 7.48 -16.55
N GLY A 161 40.01 7.11 -17.76
CA GLY A 161 39.90 5.74 -18.28
C GLY A 161 38.61 5.44 -19.05
N ILE A 162 37.70 6.42 -19.17
CA ILE A 162 36.53 6.37 -20.05
C ILE A 162 36.85 7.20 -21.30
N GLY A 163 36.59 6.62 -22.46
CA GLY A 163 36.69 7.32 -23.74
C GLY A 163 35.48 7.02 -24.61
N GLU A 164 35.32 7.74 -25.71
CA GLU A 164 34.16 7.65 -26.63
C GLU A 164 33.78 6.21 -26.97
N LYS A 165 34.76 5.38 -27.34
CA LYS A 165 34.55 3.96 -27.67
C LYS A 165 34.01 3.12 -26.51
N THR A 166 34.32 3.48 -25.27
CA THR A 166 33.77 2.76 -24.11
C THR A 166 32.34 3.22 -23.89
N ILE A 167 32.09 4.52 -23.93
CA ILE A 167 30.74 5.10 -23.80
C ILE A 167 29.81 4.50 -24.86
N GLU A 168 30.25 4.39 -26.11
CA GLU A 168 29.46 3.81 -27.19
C GLU A 168 28.91 2.41 -26.88
N VAL A 169 29.63 1.64 -26.07
CA VAL A 169 29.27 0.26 -25.72
C VAL A 169 28.17 0.23 -24.65
N PHE A 170 28.26 1.07 -23.61
CA PHE A 170 27.32 1.03 -22.47
C PHE A 170 26.32 2.19 -22.43
N GLN A 171 26.40 3.18 -23.32
CA GLN A 171 25.51 4.35 -23.32
C GLN A 171 24.02 3.99 -23.46
N GLU A 172 23.72 2.86 -24.11
CA GLU A 172 22.35 2.36 -24.25
C GLU A 172 21.87 1.65 -22.98
N GLU A 173 22.78 1.29 -22.08
CA GLU A 173 22.52 0.60 -20.81
C GLU A 173 22.41 1.58 -19.63
N ILE A 174 22.66 2.88 -19.82
CA ILE A 174 22.65 3.89 -18.75
C ILE A 174 21.69 5.05 -19.01
N GLN A 175 21.28 5.71 -17.93
CA GLN A 175 20.51 6.95 -17.95
C GLN A 175 21.10 7.98 -17.01
N ILE A 176 20.99 9.24 -17.43
CA ILE A 176 21.44 10.42 -16.68
C ILE A 176 20.18 11.25 -16.37
N PRO A 177 19.66 11.18 -15.14
CA PRO A 177 18.53 12.00 -14.69
C PRO A 177 18.96 13.41 -14.24
#